data_AF-A0A2I0DCN0-F1
#
_entry.id   AF-A0A2I0DCN0-F1
#
_cell.length_a   1.000
_cell.length_b   1.000
_cell.length_c   1.000
_cell.angle_alpha   90.00
_cell.angle_beta   90.00
_cell.angle_gamma   90.00
#
_symmetry.space_group_name_H-M   'P 1'
#
loop_
_entity.id
_entity.type
_entity.pdbx_description
1 polymer ?
#
loop_
_entity_poly.entity_id
_entity_poly.type
_entity_poly.pdbx_seq_one_letter_code
_entity_poly.pdbx_strand_id
1 'polypeptide(L)'
;MLWWQEKFSDIKITVLKGATPDIIKYESDKKCVWTTDWMVFSAMNKTSGLPVKLNFQTNNYVTNEGKITMSATHFDNESAGDQIQASLGMHRNSRVYDEHPIEKTLNKMVAHFEAEKISELATYFADDVAFYGSGVNGKLNLEERTAVWHQEVIASSVRNFQQSGYPDAIYYSKDEGQWVVQSWWWVNNTNAETKEKTRKYLQMNHHFNEDGKVMR
;
A
#
# COMPACT_ATOMS: atom_id res chain seq x y z
N MET A 1 -30.05 14.19 9.35
CA MET A 1 -29.24 14.17 8.12
C MET A 1 -28.12 15.23 8.10
N LEU A 2 -28.23 16.33 8.87
CA LEU A 2 -27.25 17.42 8.90
C LEU A 2 -25.84 16.98 9.33
N TRP A 3 -25.73 16.14 10.36
CA TRP A 3 -24.42 15.70 10.87
C TRP A 3 -23.58 14.95 9.84
N TRP A 4 -24.18 14.02 9.07
CA TRP A 4 -23.46 13.26 8.05
C TRP A 4 -22.93 14.15 6.93
N GLN A 5 -23.73 15.09 6.44
CA GLN A 5 -23.31 16.04 5.41
C GLN A 5 -22.26 17.04 5.92
N GLU A 6 -22.32 17.37 7.21
CA GLU A 6 -21.32 18.22 7.85
C GLU A 6 -19.97 17.51 7.95
N LYS A 7 -19.94 16.26 8.44
CA LYS A 7 -18.71 15.52 8.74
C LYS A 7 -18.10 14.78 7.55
N PHE A 8 -18.87 14.49 6.50
CA PHE A 8 -18.41 13.67 5.38
C PHE A 8 -18.61 14.34 4.02
N SER A 9 -17.64 14.15 3.12
CA SER A 9 -17.75 14.47 1.69
C SER A 9 -17.89 13.19 0.86
N ASP A 10 -18.29 13.35 -0.41
CA ASP A 10 -18.33 12.24 -1.38
C ASP A 10 -19.19 11.05 -0.91
N ILE A 11 -20.27 11.36 -0.20
CA ILE A 11 -21.19 10.36 0.33
C ILE A 11 -21.82 9.58 -0.82
N LYS A 12 -21.63 8.26 -0.78
CA LYS A 12 -22.27 7.30 -1.68
C LYS A 12 -22.98 6.25 -0.86
N ILE A 13 -24.20 5.94 -1.28
CA ILE A 13 -25.00 4.84 -0.76
C ILE A 13 -25.27 3.90 -1.93
N THR A 14 -24.84 2.64 -1.82
CA THR A 14 -25.07 1.62 -2.85
C THR A 14 -25.70 0.39 -2.23
N VAL A 15 -26.41 -0.40 -3.03
CA VAL A 15 -26.90 -1.71 -2.58
C VAL A 15 -25.70 -2.60 -2.25
N LEU A 16 -25.79 -3.35 -1.15
CA LEU A 16 -24.78 -4.34 -0.79
C LEU A 16 -24.72 -5.41 -1.90
N LYS A 17 -23.51 -5.73 -2.37
CA LYS A 17 -23.33 -6.68 -3.48
C LYS A 17 -23.96 -8.04 -3.12
N GLY A 18 -24.88 -8.50 -3.96
CA GLY A 18 -25.59 -9.78 -3.76
C GLY A 18 -26.79 -9.70 -2.82
N ALA A 19 -27.08 -8.53 -2.24
CA ALA A 19 -28.31 -8.32 -1.50
C ALA A 19 -29.49 -8.04 -2.45
N THR A 20 -30.65 -8.56 -2.08
CA THR A 20 -31.93 -8.30 -2.74
C THR A 20 -32.85 -7.63 -1.73
N PRO A 21 -33.61 -6.60 -2.11
CA PRO A 21 -34.65 -6.04 -1.26
C PRO A 21 -35.71 -7.08 -0.88
N ASP A 22 -36.11 -7.07 0.39
CA ASP A 22 -37.17 -7.94 0.91
C ASP A 22 -38.43 -7.15 1.24
N ILE A 23 -39.59 -7.81 1.18
CA ILE A 23 -40.87 -7.25 1.61
C ILE A 23 -41.50 -8.17 2.66
N ILE A 24 -41.86 -7.61 3.81
CA ILE A 24 -42.55 -8.31 4.89
C ILE A 24 -43.96 -7.73 5.03
N LYS A 25 -44.97 -8.56 4.79
CA LYS A 25 -46.39 -8.25 5.00
C LYS A 25 -46.91 -9.04 6.19
N TYR A 26 -47.28 -8.35 7.26
CA TYR A 26 -47.96 -8.98 8.39
C TYR A 26 -49.44 -9.18 8.06
N GLU A 27 -50.00 -10.36 8.36
CA GLU A 27 -51.39 -10.71 8.02
C GLU A 27 -52.43 -9.76 8.61
N SER A 28 -52.19 -9.28 9.84
CA SER A 28 -53.08 -8.33 10.54
C SER A 28 -53.03 -6.92 9.97
N ASP A 29 -51.99 -6.59 9.20
CA ASP A 29 -51.79 -5.25 8.65
C ASP A 29 -52.37 -5.17 7.24
N LYS A 30 -53.46 -4.41 7.06
CA LYS A 30 -54.12 -4.27 5.75
C LYS A 30 -53.65 -3.07 4.94
N LYS A 31 -52.85 -2.18 5.53
CA LYS A 31 -52.58 -0.85 4.95
C LYS A 31 -51.13 -0.65 4.51
N CYS A 32 -50.21 -1.40 5.10
CA CYS A 32 -48.78 -1.19 4.86
C CYS A 32 -47.98 -2.50 4.76
N VAL A 33 -46.78 -2.39 4.21
CA VAL A 33 -45.74 -3.43 4.18
C VAL A 33 -44.46 -2.87 4.76
N TRP A 34 -43.59 -3.75 5.24
CA TRP A 34 -42.19 -3.41 5.49
C TRP A 34 -41.36 -3.76 4.27
N THR A 35 -40.50 -2.84 3.84
CA THR A 35 -39.44 -3.13 2.86
C THR A 35 -38.09 -3.05 3.55
N THR A 36 -37.21 -3.98 3.23
CA THR A 36 -35.90 -4.09 3.86
C THR A 36 -34.81 -4.09 2.80
N ASP A 37 -33.83 -3.21 2.94
CA ASP A 37 -32.68 -3.13 2.05
C ASP A 37 -31.38 -3.22 2.84
N TRP A 38 -30.39 -3.90 2.26
CA TRP A 38 -29.01 -3.92 2.75
C TRP A 38 -28.15 -3.03 1.86
N MET A 39 -27.55 -2.00 2.47
CA MET A 39 -26.83 -0.95 1.77
C MET A 39 -25.42 -0.79 2.34
N VAL A 40 -24.57 -0.17 1.52
CA VAL A 40 -23.22 0.22 1.87
C VAL A 40 -23.17 1.74 1.79
N PHE A 41 -22.79 2.36 2.89
CA PHE A 41 -22.39 3.76 2.91
C PHE A 41 -20.87 3.82 2.78
N SER A 42 -20.41 4.70 1.89
CA SER A 42 -19.00 5.07 1.78
C SER A 42 -18.88 6.57 1.66
N ALA A 43 -17.96 7.17 2.40
CA ALA A 43 -17.70 8.60 2.32
C ALA A 43 -16.28 8.93 2.78
N MET A 44 -15.84 10.16 2.52
CA MET A 44 -14.58 10.68 3.05
C MET A 44 -14.87 11.49 4.31
N ASN A 45 -14.22 11.18 5.42
CA ASN A 45 -14.32 12.00 6.63
C ASN A 45 -13.55 13.31 6.41
N LYS A 46 -14.21 14.47 6.51
CA LYS A 46 -13.62 15.77 6.17
C LYS A 46 -12.49 16.21 7.10
N THR A 47 -12.45 15.70 8.32
CA THR A 47 -11.43 16.08 9.31
C THR A 47 -10.15 15.27 9.13
N SER A 48 -10.29 13.95 9.01
CA SER A 48 -9.14 13.03 8.87
C SER A 48 -8.66 12.84 7.43
N GLY A 49 -9.53 13.09 6.44
CA GLY A 49 -9.23 12.78 5.05
C GLY A 49 -9.22 11.28 4.73
N LEU A 50 -9.66 10.42 5.64
CA LEU A 50 -9.71 8.97 5.45
C LEU A 50 -11.11 8.48 5.05
N PRO A 51 -11.20 7.41 4.25
CA PRO A 51 -12.46 6.82 3.86
C PRO A 51 -13.11 6.09 5.04
N VAL A 52 -14.43 6.23 5.17
CA VAL A 52 -15.25 5.44 6.10
C VAL A 52 -16.22 4.60 5.28
N LYS A 53 -16.33 3.32 5.63
CA LYS A 53 -17.24 2.38 4.98
C LYS A 53 -18.02 1.61 6.04
N LEU A 54 -19.34 1.63 5.91
CA LEU A 54 -20.24 0.91 6.81
C LEU A 54 -21.36 0.24 6.03
N ASN A 55 -21.69 -0.97 6.44
CA ASN A 55 -22.90 -1.64 5.98
C ASN A 55 -24.05 -1.22 6.89
N PHE A 56 -25.20 -0.96 6.30
CA PHE A 56 -26.38 -0.62 7.06
C PHE A 56 -27.62 -1.24 6.42
N GLN A 57 -28.58 -1.58 7.27
CA GLN A 57 -29.88 -2.07 6.88
C GLN A 57 -30.88 -0.92 7.02
N THR A 58 -31.76 -0.74 6.04
CA THR A 58 -32.92 0.15 6.18
C THR A 58 -34.19 -0.67 6.14
N ASN A 59 -35.13 -0.34 7.01
CA ASN A 59 -36.47 -0.89 7.05
C ASN A 59 -37.46 0.26 6.87
N ASN A 60 -38.26 0.24 5.81
CA ASN A 60 -39.25 1.27 5.53
C ASN A 60 -40.65 0.69 5.65
N TYR A 61 -41.53 1.37 6.36
CA TYR A 61 -42.94 1.03 6.45
C TYR A 61 -43.72 1.80 5.39
N VAL A 62 -44.17 1.10 4.36
CA VAL A 62 -44.68 1.66 3.11
C VAL A 62 -46.17 1.38 2.97
N THR A 63 -46.97 2.41 2.70
CA THR A 63 -48.41 2.27 2.45
C THR A 63 -48.67 1.62 1.09
N ASN A 64 -49.90 1.15 0.88
CA ASN A 64 -50.32 0.59 -0.41
C ASN A 64 -50.20 1.60 -1.58
N GLU A 65 -50.19 2.91 -1.30
CA GLU A 65 -49.94 3.98 -2.28
C GLU A 65 -48.44 4.28 -2.50
N GLY A 66 -47.56 3.46 -1.92
CA GLY A 66 -46.10 3.60 -2.06
C GLY A 66 -45.50 4.72 -1.20
N LYS A 67 -46.20 5.20 -0.16
CA LYS A 67 -45.69 6.26 0.73
C LYS A 67 -44.97 5.67 1.93
N ILE A 68 -43.79 6.16 2.24
CA ILE A 68 -43.06 5.78 3.45
C ILE A 68 -43.63 6.57 4.63
N THR A 69 -44.08 5.85 5.67
CA THR A 69 -44.63 6.44 6.90
C THR A 69 -43.69 6.30 8.09
N MET A 70 -42.76 5.35 8.04
CA MET A 70 -41.69 5.19 9.02
C MET A 70 -40.46 4.58 8.35
N SER A 71 -39.28 4.99 8.79
CA SER A 71 -38.01 4.37 8.43
C SER A 71 -37.21 4.07 9.68
N ALA A 72 -36.62 2.89 9.74
CA ALA A 72 -35.68 2.49 10.77
C ALA A 72 -34.39 2.03 10.09
N THR A 73 -33.27 2.64 10.46
CA THR A 73 -31.95 2.27 9.96
C THR A 73 -31.16 1.60 11.07
N HIS A 74 -30.56 0.46 10.77
CA HIS A 74 -29.67 -0.26 11.66
C HIS A 74 -28.28 -0.35 11.05
N PHE A 75 -27.27 -0.04 11.84
CA PHE A 75 -25.87 -0.19 11.47
C PHE A 75 -25.03 -0.38 12.73
N ASP A 76 -23.85 -0.96 12.55
CA ASP A 76 -22.88 -1.10 13.62
C ASP A 76 -22.27 0.26 13.95
N ASN A 77 -22.78 0.87 15.02
CA ASN A 77 -22.31 2.15 15.53
C ASN A 77 -20.88 2.07 16.09
N GLU A 78 -20.49 0.92 16.66
CA GLU A 78 -19.16 0.74 17.28
C GLU A 78 -18.10 0.69 16.18
N SER A 79 -18.26 -0.18 15.18
CA SER A 79 -17.33 -0.25 14.04
C SER A 79 -17.26 1.06 13.23
N ALA A 80 -18.38 1.79 13.10
CA ALA A 80 -18.38 3.09 12.44
C ALA A 80 -17.64 4.16 13.29
N GLY A 81 -17.87 4.14 14.61
CA GLY A 81 -17.19 5.00 15.57
C GLY A 81 -15.69 4.75 15.62
N ASP A 82 -15.27 3.48 15.67
CA ASP A 82 -13.86 3.07 15.71
C ASP A 82 -13.12 3.47 14.44
N GLN A 83 -13.73 3.31 13.26
CA GLN A 83 -13.13 3.78 12.00
C GLN A 83 -12.91 5.30 12.01
N ILE A 84 -13.88 6.07 12.53
CA ILE A 84 -13.77 7.53 12.62
C ILE A 84 -12.76 7.95 13.69
N GLN A 85 -12.72 7.28 14.84
CA GLN A 85 -11.76 7.60 15.90
C GLN A 85 -10.33 7.23 15.50
N ALA A 86 -10.14 6.05 14.90
CA ALA A 86 -8.85 5.60 14.39
C ALA A 86 -8.36 6.43 13.19
N SER A 87 -9.22 7.25 12.59
CA SER A 87 -8.81 8.16 11.53
C SER A 87 -8.35 9.52 12.03
N LEU A 88 -8.65 9.88 13.28
CA LEU A 88 -8.36 11.21 13.83
C LEU A 88 -7.01 11.24 14.56
N GLY A 89 -6.25 12.31 14.30
CA GLY A 89 -4.99 12.59 14.99
C GLY A 89 -3.75 12.12 14.24
N MET A 90 -2.59 12.21 14.90
CA MET A 90 -1.33 11.72 14.35
C MET A 90 -1.10 10.30 14.83
N HIS A 91 -1.06 9.35 13.90
CA HIS A 91 -0.69 7.97 14.19
C HIS A 91 0.77 7.73 13.81
N ARG A 92 1.54 7.17 14.74
CA ARG A 92 2.87 6.67 14.42
C ARG A 92 2.70 5.34 13.69
N ASN A 93 2.91 5.35 12.38
CA ASN A 93 3.18 4.13 11.64
C ASN A 93 4.69 3.89 11.68
N SER A 94 5.09 2.64 11.90
CA SER A 94 6.47 2.18 11.73
C SER A 94 7.51 2.69 12.74
N ARG A 95 8.69 2.08 12.67
CA ARG A 95 9.93 2.55 13.31
C ARG A 95 10.96 2.81 12.21
N VAL A 96 11.63 3.95 12.28
CA VAL A 96 12.73 4.31 11.37
C VAL A 96 14.02 4.24 12.18
N TYR A 97 15.03 3.61 11.60
CA TYR A 97 16.36 3.44 12.15
C TYR A 97 17.36 4.05 11.18
N ASP A 98 18.28 4.86 11.73
CA ASP A 98 19.44 5.43 11.05
C ASP A 98 20.67 4.50 11.06
N GLU A 99 20.62 3.47 11.92
CA GLU A 99 21.52 2.32 11.88
C GLU A 99 20.77 1.02 12.25
N HIS A 100 20.74 0.06 11.32
CA HIS A 100 20.15 -1.27 11.54
C HIS A 100 20.98 -2.40 10.88
N PRO A 101 21.07 -3.62 11.45
CA PRO A 101 21.87 -4.70 10.87
C PRO A 101 21.57 -5.04 9.40
N ILE A 102 20.34 -4.83 8.95
CA ILE A 102 19.93 -5.01 7.54
C ILE A 102 20.65 -4.03 6.59
N GLU A 103 21.05 -2.84 7.05
CA GLU A 103 21.82 -1.89 6.23
C GLU A 103 23.23 -2.42 5.92
N LYS A 104 23.78 -3.30 6.77
CA LYS A 104 25.04 -4.00 6.47
C LYS A 104 24.90 -4.86 5.21
N THR A 105 23.72 -5.45 4.98
CA THR A 105 23.42 -6.18 3.76
C THR A 105 23.43 -5.25 2.55
N LEU A 106 22.77 -4.09 2.62
CA LEU A 106 22.79 -3.08 1.57
C LEU A 106 24.22 -2.63 1.22
N ASN A 107 25.03 -2.30 2.23
CA ASN A 107 26.40 -1.84 2.01
C ASN A 107 27.26 -2.93 1.36
N LYS A 108 27.06 -4.20 1.72
CA LYS A 108 27.73 -5.34 1.06
C LYS A 108 27.27 -5.51 -0.38
N MET A 109 25.97 -5.38 -0.66
CA MET A 109 25.43 -5.46 -2.02
C MET A 109 26.08 -4.41 -2.93
N VAL A 110 26.12 -3.15 -2.49
CA VAL A 110 26.77 -2.07 -3.24
C VAL A 110 28.25 -2.38 -3.47
N ALA A 111 28.98 -2.76 -2.42
CA ALA A 111 30.40 -3.10 -2.53
C ALA A 111 30.66 -4.27 -3.47
N HIS A 112 29.78 -5.28 -3.52
CA HIS A 112 29.91 -6.41 -4.44
C HIS A 112 29.66 -5.99 -5.89
N PHE A 113 28.69 -5.10 -6.14
CA PHE A 113 28.46 -4.53 -7.47
C PHE A 113 29.68 -3.72 -7.95
N GLU A 114 30.22 -2.84 -7.10
CA GLU A 114 31.41 -2.05 -7.43
C GLU A 114 32.61 -2.95 -7.75
N ALA A 115 32.78 -4.03 -6.98
CA ALA A 115 33.86 -5.00 -7.10
C ALA A 115 33.64 -6.10 -8.15
N GLU A 116 32.60 -6.01 -8.99
CA GLU A 116 32.31 -6.97 -10.07
C GLU A 116 31.92 -8.38 -9.59
N LYS A 117 31.58 -8.51 -8.31
CA LYS A 117 31.21 -9.77 -7.64
C LYS A 117 29.71 -10.04 -7.76
N ILE A 118 29.26 -10.20 -9.00
CA ILE A 118 27.83 -10.30 -9.32
C ILE A 118 27.20 -11.60 -8.80
N SER A 119 27.95 -12.71 -8.81
CA SER A 119 27.46 -13.97 -8.23
C SER A 119 27.22 -13.85 -6.73
N GLU A 120 28.12 -13.19 -6.01
CA GLU A 120 27.97 -12.94 -4.58
C GLU A 120 26.86 -11.91 -4.31
N LEU A 121 26.70 -10.89 -5.15
CA LEU A 121 25.59 -9.94 -5.07
C LEU A 121 24.23 -10.65 -5.19
N ALA A 122 24.09 -11.58 -6.15
CA ALA A 122 22.85 -12.32 -6.35
C ALA A 122 22.41 -13.11 -5.10
N THR A 123 23.37 -13.54 -4.25
CA THR A 123 23.06 -14.29 -3.03
C THR A 123 22.28 -13.51 -1.98
N TYR A 124 22.21 -12.17 -2.05
CA TYR A 124 21.45 -11.36 -1.08
C TYR A 124 19.94 -11.31 -1.38
N PHE A 125 19.52 -11.80 -2.54
CA PHE A 125 18.12 -11.81 -2.98
C PHE A 125 17.49 -13.18 -2.75
N ALA A 126 16.17 -13.21 -2.59
CA ALA A 126 15.41 -14.46 -2.59
C ALA A 126 15.24 -14.97 -4.03
N ASP A 127 14.95 -16.26 -4.18
CA ASP A 127 14.83 -16.90 -5.50
C ASP A 127 13.67 -16.34 -6.33
N ASP A 128 12.59 -15.91 -5.67
CA ASP A 128 11.37 -15.36 -6.28
C ASP A 128 11.29 -13.82 -6.27
N VAL A 129 12.43 -13.15 -6.00
CA VAL A 129 12.56 -11.69 -6.03
C VAL A 129 12.02 -11.08 -7.32
N ALA A 130 11.38 -9.93 -7.21
CA ALA A 130 10.90 -9.15 -8.36
C ALA A 130 11.55 -7.76 -8.39
N PHE A 131 12.31 -7.48 -9.45
CA PHE A 131 12.95 -6.18 -9.63
C PHE A 131 12.09 -5.23 -10.46
N TYR A 132 11.96 -4.00 -9.98
CA TYR A 132 11.27 -2.89 -10.67
C TYR A 132 12.19 -1.68 -10.77
N GLY A 133 12.06 -0.89 -11.83
CA GLY A 133 12.85 0.33 -11.95
C GLY A 133 12.66 1.08 -13.25
N SER A 134 13.19 2.30 -13.29
CA SER A 134 13.22 3.12 -14.49
C SER A 134 13.98 2.40 -15.62
N GLY A 135 13.34 2.28 -16.79
CA GLY A 135 13.91 1.60 -17.95
C GLY A 135 13.61 0.11 -18.05
N VAL A 136 12.91 -0.46 -17.05
CA VAL A 136 12.37 -1.83 -17.13
C VAL A 136 10.89 -1.76 -17.49
N ASN A 137 10.47 -2.40 -18.58
CA ASN A 137 9.05 -2.55 -18.89
C ASN A 137 8.50 -3.79 -18.17
N GLY A 138 7.87 -3.59 -17.01
CA GLY A 138 7.37 -4.67 -16.16
C GLY A 138 8.30 -4.99 -14.99
N LYS A 139 8.61 -6.27 -14.79
CA LYS A 139 9.52 -6.75 -13.73
C LYS A 139 10.58 -7.68 -14.32
N LEU A 140 11.75 -7.73 -13.70
CA LEU A 140 12.76 -8.76 -13.95
C LEU A 140 12.77 -9.77 -12.79
N ASN A 141 13.07 -11.02 -13.09
CA ASN A 141 13.44 -12.04 -12.10
C ASN A 141 14.95 -11.95 -11.76
N LEU A 142 15.43 -12.79 -10.83
CA LEU A 142 16.83 -12.80 -10.39
C LEU A 142 17.83 -13.10 -11.51
N GLU A 143 17.54 -14.10 -12.34
CA GLU A 143 18.43 -14.48 -13.45
C GLU A 143 18.57 -13.35 -14.46
N GLU A 144 17.44 -12.78 -14.88
CA GLU A 144 17.39 -11.64 -15.81
C GLU A 144 18.13 -10.43 -15.24
N ARG A 145 17.90 -10.10 -13.96
CA ARG A 145 18.59 -8.97 -13.33
C ARG A 145 20.09 -9.22 -13.18
N THR A 146 20.49 -10.46 -12.87
CA THR A 146 21.90 -10.86 -12.78
C THR A 146 22.61 -10.69 -14.12
N ALA A 147 21.97 -11.08 -15.22
CA ALA A 147 22.49 -10.85 -16.57
C ALA A 147 22.66 -9.35 -16.88
N VAL A 148 21.70 -8.51 -16.49
CA VAL A 148 21.80 -7.04 -16.65
C VAL A 148 22.96 -6.49 -15.83
N TRP A 149 23.15 -6.92 -14.57
CA TRP A 149 24.29 -6.47 -13.76
C TRP A 149 25.64 -6.84 -14.38
N HIS A 150 25.76 -8.04 -14.95
CA HIS A 150 26.97 -8.42 -15.69
C HIS A 150 27.24 -7.47 -16.86
N GLN A 151 26.21 -7.13 -17.64
CA GLN A 151 26.36 -6.17 -18.74
C GLN A 151 26.74 -4.77 -18.25
N GLU A 152 26.11 -4.28 -17.18
CA GLU A 152 26.41 -2.97 -16.57
C GLU A 152 27.86 -2.92 -16.07
N VAL A 153 28.34 -4.00 -15.44
CA VAL A 153 29.71 -4.11 -14.97
C VAL A 153 30.71 -4.11 -16.11
N ILE A 154 30.49 -4.91 -17.16
CA ILE A 154 31.38 -4.98 -18.33
C ILE A 154 31.45 -3.63 -19.06
N ALA A 155 30.31 -2.95 -19.20
CA ALA A 155 30.22 -1.66 -19.90
C ALA A 155 30.92 -0.51 -19.15
N SER A 156 31.32 -0.71 -17.89
CA SER A 156 31.88 0.33 -17.05
C SER A 156 33.26 -0.04 -16.51
N SER A 157 34.23 0.87 -16.60
CA SER A 157 35.58 0.69 -16.04
C SER A 157 35.72 1.22 -14.61
N VAL A 158 34.80 2.09 -14.19
CA VAL A 158 34.71 2.61 -12.82
C VAL A 158 33.24 2.62 -12.45
N ARG A 159 32.90 2.02 -11.32
CA ARG A 159 31.58 2.08 -10.71
C ARG A 159 31.78 2.54 -9.28
N ASN A 160 31.23 3.69 -8.93
CA ASN A 160 31.34 4.22 -7.59
C ASN A 160 30.00 4.81 -7.12
N PHE A 161 29.47 4.22 -6.07
CA PHE A 161 28.25 4.61 -5.39
C PHE A 161 28.64 5.47 -4.20
N GLN A 162 28.45 6.78 -4.32
CA GLN A 162 28.62 7.71 -3.23
C GLN A 162 27.28 7.86 -2.50
N GLN A 163 27.22 7.44 -1.24
CA GLN A 163 26.02 7.56 -0.42
C GLN A 163 25.61 9.03 -0.26
N SER A 164 24.30 9.28 -0.36
CA SER A 164 23.69 10.60 -0.18
C SER A 164 22.69 10.54 0.97
N GLY A 165 23.06 11.05 2.14
CA GLY A 165 22.26 10.87 3.36
C GLY A 165 22.50 9.49 4.00
N TYR A 166 21.60 9.07 4.89
CA TYR A 166 21.64 7.76 5.53
C TYR A 166 20.60 6.85 4.89
N PRO A 167 20.90 5.56 4.64
CA PRO A 167 19.85 4.59 4.39
C PRO A 167 18.91 4.54 5.59
N ASP A 168 17.61 4.57 5.33
CA ASP A 168 16.60 4.47 6.37
C ASP A 168 16.07 3.03 6.38
N ALA A 169 16.31 2.30 7.47
CA ALA A 169 15.64 1.03 7.72
C ALA A 169 14.29 1.30 8.40
N ILE A 170 13.21 0.94 7.71
CA ILE A 170 11.84 1.20 8.11
C ILE A 170 11.16 -0.14 8.40
N TYR A 171 10.69 -0.32 9.63
CA TYR A 171 9.83 -1.44 10.00
C TYR A 171 8.37 -1.01 9.93
N TYR A 172 7.64 -1.44 8.91
CA TYR A 172 6.19 -1.30 8.83
C TYR A 172 5.54 -2.36 9.69
N SER A 173 4.68 -1.98 10.63
CA SER A 173 4.08 -2.90 11.63
C SER A 173 2.77 -3.55 11.19
N LYS A 174 2.29 -3.26 9.98
CA LYS A 174 1.02 -3.78 9.46
C LYS A 174 1.25 -5.15 8.82
N ASP A 175 0.27 -6.06 8.94
CA ASP A 175 0.25 -7.38 8.29
C ASP A 175 1.53 -8.20 8.55
N GLU A 176 1.78 -8.56 9.82
CA GLU A 176 2.94 -9.34 10.33
C GLU A 176 4.30 -8.61 10.29
N GLY A 177 4.32 -7.48 9.59
CA GLY A 177 5.38 -6.49 9.62
C GLY A 177 6.46 -6.74 8.58
N GLN A 178 7.01 -5.65 8.06
CA GLN A 178 7.93 -5.69 6.93
C GLN A 178 9.06 -4.69 7.08
N TRP A 179 10.28 -5.16 6.84
CA TRP A 179 11.47 -4.33 6.75
C TRP A 179 11.65 -3.81 5.32
N VAL A 180 11.81 -2.50 5.21
CA VAL A 180 12.17 -1.82 3.96
C VAL A 180 13.39 -0.95 4.22
N VAL A 181 14.42 -1.05 3.37
CA VAL A 181 15.53 -0.09 3.38
C VAL A 181 15.39 0.86 2.21
N GLN A 182 15.29 2.15 2.49
CA GLN A 182 15.40 3.19 1.48
C GLN A 182 16.82 3.72 1.48
N SER A 183 17.39 3.93 0.30
CA SER A 183 18.75 4.46 0.19
C SER A 183 18.92 5.33 -1.04
N TRP A 184 19.84 6.28 -0.95
CA TRP A 184 20.10 7.26 -2.00
C TRP A 184 21.58 7.34 -2.32
N TRP A 185 21.90 7.35 -3.61
CA TRP A 185 23.25 7.21 -4.11
C TRP A 185 23.50 8.15 -5.30
N TRP A 186 24.66 8.77 -5.31
CA TRP A 186 25.26 9.31 -6.52
C TRP A 186 26.09 8.21 -7.18
N VAL A 187 25.61 7.69 -8.30
CA VAL A 187 26.28 6.67 -9.08
C VAL A 187 27.20 7.34 -10.09
N ASN A 188 28.51 7.22 -9.84
CA ASN A 188 29.58 7.74 -10.68
C ASN A 188 30.15 6.59 -11.51
N ASN A 189 29.90 6.62 -12.83
CA ASN A 189 30.36 5.58 -13.74
C ASN A 189 31.31 6.14 -14.80
N THR A 190 32.31 5.37 -15.18
CA THR A 190 33.14 5.63 -16.38
C THR A 190 32.89 4.52 -17.40
N ASN A 191 32.48 4.86 -18.61
CA ASN A 191 32.29 3.87 -19.69
C ASN A 191 33.64 3.22 -20.04
N ALA A 192 33.65 1.89 -20.19
CA ALA A 192 34.89 1.13 -20.43
C ALA A 192 35.52 1.45 -21.80
N GLU A 193 34.71 1.71 -22.83
CA GLU A 193 35.15 1.96 -24.20
C GLU A 193 35.40 3.45 -24.45
N THR A 194 34.38 4.29 -24.25
CA THR A 194 34.42 5.72 -24.62
C THR A 194 35.16 6.58 -23.60
N LYS A 195 35.40 6.05 -22.40
CA LYS A 195 35.93 6.77 -21.24
C LYS A 195 35.06 7.94 -20.76
N GLU A 196 33.83 8.04 -21.26
CA GLU A 196 32.85 9.02 -20.83
C GLU A 196 32.51 8.81 -19.35
N LYS A 197 32.46 9.91 -18.59
CA LYS A 197 32.09 9.91 -17.17
C LYS A 197 30.66 10.37 -17.02
N THR A 198 29.89 9.65 -16.22
CA THR A 198 28.51 10.00 -15.88
C THR A 198 28.33 10.05 -14.37
N ARG A 199 27.42 10.91 -13.92
CA ARG A 199 26.99 11.01 -12.53
C ARG A 199 25.47 11.06 -12.51
N LYS A 200 24.83 10.04 -11.94
CA LYS A 200 23.37 9.92 -11.88
C LYS A 200 22.91 9.73 -10.45
N TYR A 201 21.75 10.29 -10.11
CA TYR A 201 21.12 10.05 -8.82
C TYR A 201 20.27 8.78 -8.89
N LEU A 202 20.40 7.91 -7.89
CA LEU A 202 19.66 6.67 -7.76
C LEU A 202 19.06 6.57 -6.36
N GLN A 203 17.74 6.35 -6.30
CA GLN A 203 17.07 5.86 -5.11
C GLN A 203 16.84 4.36 -5.26
N MET A 204 17.10 3.60 -4.20
CA MET A 204 16.77 2.18 -4.12
C MET A 204 15.85 1.94 -2.92
N ASN A 205 14.87 1.07 -3.10
CA ASN A 205 14.00 0.56 -2.03
C ASN A 205 14.11 -0.96 -2.04
N HIS A 206 14.53 -1.55 -0.92
CA HIS A 206 14.68 -3.00 -0.80
C HIS A 206 13.73 -3.51 0.28
N HIS A 207 12.83 -4.42 -0.08
CA HIS A 207 11.94 -5.11 0.85
C HIS A 207 12.59 -6.42 1.28
N PHE A 208 12.69 -6.64 2.59
CA PHE A 208 13.30 -7.84 3.15
C PHE A 208 12.24 -8.83 3.62
N ASN A 209 12.50 -10.12 3.44
CA ASN A 209 11.78 -11.20 4.12
C ASN A 209 12.38 -11.49 5.50
N GLU A 210 11.79 -12.45 6.22
CA GLU A 210 12.23 -12.85 7.55
C GLU A 210 13.65 -13.45 7.58
N ASP A 211 14.10 -14.06 6.47
CA ASP A 211 15.46 -14.59 6.31
C ASP A 211 16.50 -13.48 6.05
N GLY A 212 16.07 -12.21 5.95
CA GLY A 212 16.94 -11.08 5.63
C GLY A 212 17.37 -11.05 4.16
N LYS A 213 16.65 -11.74 3.27
CA LYS A 213 16.82 -11.67 1.82
C LYS A 213 15.93 -10.60 1.21
N VAL A 214 16.41 -9.98 0.14
CA VAL A 214 15.62 -8.99 -0.61
C VAL A 214 14.61 -9.69 -1.52
N MET A 215 13.34 -9.28 -1.42
CA MET A 215 12.20 -9.78 -2.20
C MET A 215 11.75 -8.82 -3.30
N ARG A 216 12.07 -7.52 -3.17
CA ARG A 216 11.65 -6.46 -4.10
C ARG A 216 12.56 -5.25 -4.01
#